data_AF-A0A2J4JRR0-F1
#
_entry.id   AF-A0A2J4JRR0-F1
#
_cell.length_a   1.000
_cell.length_b   1.000
_cell.length_c   1.000
_cell.angle_alpha   90.00
_cell.angle_beta   90.00
_cell.angle_gamma   90.00
#
_symmetry.space_group_name_H-M   'P 1'
#
loop_
_entity.id
_entity.type
_entity.pdbx_description
1 polymer ?
#
loop_
_entity_poly.entity_id
_entity_poly.type
_entity_poly.pdbx_seq_one_letter_code
_entity_poly.pdbx_strand_id
1 'polypeptide(L)'
;MEVKSTMNLYEINSQILDCIDPETGEVMDIDRLEKLNMAKAEKVDNIACWVKNLEADVAAFEAQEKAFADRKAAAKRKIDSLKHYLTDALGGQNFSSDRCAVSFRRSKAVCVLDEAAVPAEYMTEMTTRAPNKTAIAALLKTGTAVPGCELVERVNPSVK
;
A
#
# COMPACT_ATOMS: atom_id res chain seq x y z
N MET A 1 33.85 0.74 13.73
CA MET A 1 32.81 -0.21 14.17
C MET A 1 32.91 -1.39 13.24
N GLU A 2 33.60 -2.46 13.65
CA GLU A 2 33.75 -3.65 12.83
C GLU A 2 32.38 -4.28 12.64
N VAL A 3 31.89 -4.25 11.41
CA VAL A 3 30.77 -5.09 11.00
C VAL A 3 31.32 -6.52 11.03
N LYS A 4 31.13 -7.24 12.15
CA LYS A 4 31.28 -8.69 12.14
C LYS A 4 30.32 -9.23 11.09
N SER A 5 30.84 -9.73 9.96
CA SER A 5 30.05 -10.48 8.98
C SER A 5 29.39 -11.63 9.72
N THR A 6 28.12 -11.44 10.07
CA THR A 6 27.31 -12.45 10.75
C THR A 6 26.62 -13.22 9.65
N MET A 7 26.81 -14.53 9.61
CA MET A 7 26.28 -15.38 8.54
C MET A 7 24.81 -15.07 8.25
N ASN A 8 24.45 -15.05 6.97
CA ASN A 8 23.06 -14.94 6.55
C ASN A 8 22.35 -16.30 6.72
N LEU A 9 21.02 -16.30 6.66
CA LEU A 9 20.23 -17.51 6.92
C LEU A 9 20.54 -18.65 5.92
N TYR A 10 20.89 -18.30 4.68
CA TYR A 10 21.30 -19.29 3.67
C TYR A 10 22.65 -19.92 4.01
N GLU A 11 23.62 -19.13 4.44
CA GLU A 11 24.94 -19.60 4.86
C GLU A 11 24.86 -20.49 6.10
N ILE A 12 24.01 -20.14 7.08
CA ILE A 12 23.77 -20.97 8.27
C ILE A 12 23.12 -22.29 7.86
N ASN A 13 22.10 -22.26 6.98
CA ASN A 13 21.46 -23.48 6.50
C ASN A 13 22.42 -24.37 5.72
N SER A 14 23.30 -23.80 4.88
CA SER A 14 24.32 -24.56 4.15
C SER A 14 25.26 -25.29 5.12
N GLN A 15 25.75 -24.59 6.15
CA GLN A 15 26.65 -25.21 7.11
C GLN A 15 25.98 -26.25 8.01
N ILE A 16 24.67 -26.15 8.23
CA ILE A 16 23.89 -27.20 8.91
C ILE A 16 23.89 -28.48 8.06
N LEU A 17 23.71 -28.34 6.73
CA LEU A 17 23.76 -29.47 5.81
C LEU A 17 25.15 -30.11 5.78
N ASP A 18 26.22 -29.31 5.85
CA ASP A 18 27.59 -29.81 5.90
C ASP A 18 27.91 -30.61 7.18
N CYS A 19 27.07 -30.55 8.22
CA CYS A 19 27.24 -31.34 9.45
C CYS A 19 26.59 -32.74 9.36
N ILE A 20 25.96 -33.08 8.24
CA ILE A 20 25.22 -34.33 8.02
C ILE A 20 25.87 -35.08 6.87
N ASP A 21 26.17 -36.37 7.07
CA ASP A 21 26.65 -37.24 5.99
C ASP A 21 25.54 -37.41 4.94
N PRO A 22 25.79 -37.09 3.66
CA PRO A 22 24.76 -37.12 2.63
C PRO A 22 24.34 -38.54 2.21
N GLU A 23 25.15 -39.57 2.48
CA GLU A 23 24.85 -40.96 2.12
C GLU A 23 24.19 -41.73 3.26
N THR A 24 24.61 -41.50 4.51
CA THR A 24 24.09 -42.22 5.68
C THR A 24 23.05 -41.43 6.49
N GLY A 25 23.03 -40.10 6.35
CA GLY A 25 22.19 -39.21 7.15
C GLY A 25 22.65 -39.06 8.59
N GLU A 26 23.85 -39.56 8.93
CA GLU A 26 24.40 -39.46 10.28
C GLU A 26 24.97 -38.06 10.55
N VAL A 27 24.76 -37.56 11.77
CA VAL A 27 25.30 -36.27 12.20
C VAL A 27 26.79 -36.45 12.54
N MET A 28 27.64 -35.77 11.78
CA MET A 28 29.10 -35.86 11.93
C MET A 28 29.61 -35.05 13.13
N ASP A 29 28.96 -33.93 13.45
CA ASP A 29 29.34 -33.03 14.54
C ASP A 29 28.09 -32.44 15.21
N ILE A 30 27.69 -33.05 16.33
CA ILE A 30 26.47 -32.69 17.07
C ILE A 30 26.61 -31.30 17.70
N ASP A 31 27.78 -31.00 18.29
CA ASP A 31 28.02 -29.73 18.99
C ASP A 31 28.00 -28.54 18.01
N ARG A 32 28.57 -28.73 16.81
CA ARG A 32 28.52 -27.72 15.75
C ARG A 32 27.10 -27.54 15.21
N LEU A 33 26.38 -28.64 14.99
CA LEU A 33 24.99 -28.62 14.53
C LEU A 33 24.10 -27.84 15.51
N GLU A 34 24.24 -28.08 16.81
CA GLU A 34 23.46 -27.38 17.84
C GLU A 34 23.74 -25.87 17.83
N LYS A 35 25.02 -25.47 17.78
CA LYS A 35 25.42 -24.05 17.69
C LYS A 35 24.85 -23.35 16.46
N LEU A 36 24.87 -24.01 15.29
CA LEU A 36 24.32 -23.46 14.06
C LEU A 36 22.79 -23.33 14.13
N ASN A 37 22.10 -24.29 14.75
CA ASN A 37 20.65 -24.20 14.98
C ASN A 37 20.29 -23.08 15.95
N MET A 38 21.06 -22.87 17.02
CA MET A 38 20.88 -21.71 17.91
C MET A 38 21.07 -20.39 17.17
N ALA A 39 22.14 -20.26 16.37
CA ALA A 39 22.41 -19.07 15.57
C ALA A 39 21.29 -18.81 14.53
N LYS A 40 20.75 -19.87 13.92
CA LYS A 40 19.59 -19.81 13.03
C LYS A 40 18.36 -19.27 13.76
N ALA A 41 18.05 -19.82 14.94
CA ALA A 41 16.90 -19.42 15.73
C ALA A 41 16.98 -17.94 16.13
N GLU A 42 18.15 -17.50 16.64
CA GLU A 42 18.40 -16.10 16.99
C GLU A 42 18.25 -15.17 15.77
N LYS A 43 18.77 -15.59 14.59
CA LYS A 43 18.65 -14.79 13.37
C LYS A 43 17.19 -14.65 12.92
N VAL A 44 16.43 -15.75 12.96
CA VAL A 44 15.00 -15.76 12.59
C VAL A 44 14.19 -14.90 13.56
N ASP A 45 14.45 -15.01 14.86
CA ASP A 45 13.77 -14.21 15.89
C ASP A 45 14.04 -12.72 15.72
N ASN A 46 15.30 -12.34 15.49
CA ASN A 46 15.67 -10.95 15.22
C ASN A 46 14.99 -10.39 13.95
N ILE A 47 14.95 -11.17 12.86
CA ILE A 47 14.26 -10.76 11.64
C ILE A 47 12.76 -10.63 11.88
N ALA A 48 12.15 -11.57 12.60
CA ALA A 48 10.73 -11.52 12.95
C ALA A 48 10.40 -10.28 13.79
N CYS A 49 11.20 -9.99 14.83
CA CYS A 49 11.06 -8.77 15.63
C CYS A 49 11.18 -7.51 14.77
N TRP A 50 12.13 -7.48 13.83
CA TRP A 50 12.28 -6.36 12.91
C TRP A 50 11.06 -6.18 12.00
N VAL A 51 10.51 -7.27 11.47
CA VAL A 51 9.25 -7.23 10.68
C VAL A 51 8.11 -6.66 11.50
N LYS A 52 7.92 -7.07 12.76
CA LYS A 52 6.86 -6.53 13.64
C LYS A 52 7.02 -5.03 13.88
N ASN A 53 8.25 -4.56 14.05
CA ASN A 53 8.52 -3.13 14.19
C ASN A 53 8.15 -2.38 12.91
N LEU A 54 8.51 -2.91 11.75
CA LEU A 54 8.15 -2.31 10.45
C LEU A 54 6.64 -2.31 10.21
N GLU A 55 5.92 -3.38 10.58
CA GLU A 55 4.46 -3.42 10.50
C GLU A 55 3.81 -2.36 11.40
N ALA A 56 4.33 -2.16 12.60
CA ALA A 56 3.88 -1.10 13.51
C ALA A 56 4.17 0.30 12.94
N ASP A 57 5.35 0.50 12.35
CA ASP A 57 5.73 1.74 11.68
C ASP A 57 4.81 2.04 10.50
N VAL A 58 4.53 1.05 9.63
CA VAL A 58 3.60 1.19 8.50
C VAL A 58 2.22 1.61 8.98
N ALA A 59 1.66 0.94 9.99
CA ALA A 59 0.36 1.29 10.55
C ALA A 59 0.33 2.73 11.12
N ALA A 60 1.42 3.15 11.77
CA ALA A 60 1.56 4.51 12.27
C ALA A 60 1.64 5.54 11.13
N PHE A 61 2.37 5.24 10.06
CA PHE A 61 2.48 6.12 8.89
C PHE A 61 1.16 6.26 8.14
N GLU A 62 0.43 5.17 7.93
CA GLU A 62 -0.90 5.22 7.28
C GLU A 62 -1.89 6.08 8.08
N ALA A 63 -1.88 5.95 9.42
CA ALA A 63 -2.71 6.78 10.30
C ALA A 63 -2.36 8.26 10.18
N GLN A 64 -1.07 8.60 10.12
CA GLN A 64 -0.61 9.97 9.94
C GLN A 64 -0.96 10.51 8.55
N GLU A 65 -0.74 9.74 7.49
CA GLU A 65 -1.07 10.14 6.12
C GLU A 65 -2.56 10.48 5.99
N LYS A 66 -3.43 9.64 6.55
CA LYS A 66 -4.87 9.91 6.60
C LYS A 66 -5.18 11.22 7.33
N ALA A 67 -4.58 11.44 8.50
CA ALA A 67 -4.77 12.69 9.25
C ALA A 67 -4.28 13.93 8.47
N PHE A 68 -3.16 13.82 7.74
CA PHE A 68 -2.68 14.89 6.88
C PHE A 68 -3.58 15.12 5.66
N ALA A 69 -4.09 14.05 5.04
CA ALA A 69 -5.04 14.14 3.95
C ALA A 69 -6.33 14.84 4.37
N ASP A 70 -6.87 14.50 5.55
CA ASP A 70 -8.06 15.13 6.12
C ASP A 70 -7.84 16.61 6.41
N ARG A 71 -6.70 16.97 7.01
CA ARG A 71 -6.31 18.38 7.25
C ARG A 71 -6.17 19.16 5.93
N LYS A 72 -5.53 18.56 4.92
CA LYS A 72 -5.40 19.15 3.58
C LYS A 72 -6.77 19.37 2.94
N ALA A 73 -7.67 18.39 3.04
CA ALA A 73 -9.03 18.50 2.53
C ALA A 73 -9.82 19.61 3.26
N ALA A 74 -9.71 19.69 4.59
CA ALA A 74 -10.34 20.74 5.38
C ALA A 74 -9.81 22.13 5.02
N ALA A 75 -8.49 22.29 4.85
CA ALA A 75 -7.88 23.53 4.41
C ALA A 75 -8.36 23.94 3.01
N LYS A 76 -8.44 23.01 2.05
CA LYS A 76 -9.01 23.27 0.72
C LYS A 76 -10.45 23.77 0.79
N ARG A 77 -11.33 23.06 1.52
CA ARG A 77 -12.72 23.48 1.72
C ARG A 77 -12.79 24.88 2.35
N LYS A 78 -11.92 25.17 3.31
CA LYS A 78 -11.86 26.49 3.95
C LYS A 78 -11.40 27.57 2.99
N ILE A 79 -10.39 27.31 2.16
CA ILE A 79 -9.93 28.22 1.10
C ILE A 79 -11.09 28.53 0.14
N ASP A 80 -11.80 27.50 -0.33
CA ASP A 80 -12.91 27.68 -1.26
C ASP A 80 -14.06 28.47 -0.62
N SER A 81 -14.41 28.16 0.63
CA SER A 81 -15.38 28.93 1.41
C SER A 81 -14.97 30.41 1.57
N LEU A 82 -13.70 30.69 1.84
CA LEU A 82 -13.20 32.06 1.96
C LEU A 82 -13.19 32.79 0.61
N LYS A 83 -12.89 32.10 -0.50
CA LYS A 83 -13.00 32.67 -1.84
C LYS A 83 -14.44 33.00 -2.21
N HIS A 84 -15.40 32.13 -1.86
CA HIS A 84 -16.82 32.42 -2.03
C HIS A 84 -17.23 33.64 -1.21
N TYR A 85 -16.85 33.70 0.07
CA TYR A 85 -17.10 34.86 0.91
C TYR A 85 -16.52 36.16 0.31
N LEU A 86 -15.29 36.13 -0.21
CA LEU A 86 -14.69 37.29 -0.89
C LEU A 86 -15.46 37.68 -2.15
N THR A 87 -16.02 36.71 -2.88
CA THR A 87 -16.86 36.96 -4.06
C THR A 87 -18.14 37.68 -3.67
N ASP A 88 -18.80 37.20 -2.62
CA ASP A 88 -20.06 37.77 -2.12
C ASP A 88 -19.82 39.17 -1.51
N ALA A 89 -18.76 39.34 -0.73
CA ALA A 89 -18.44 40.60 -0.06
C ALA A 89 -17.98 41.70 -1.01
N LEU A 90 -17.20 41.36 -2.05
CA LEU A 90 -16.69 42.34 -3.02
C LEU A 90 -17.62 42.54 -4.23
N GLY A 91 -18.63 41.68 -4.40
CA GLY A 91 -19.58 41.76 -5.52
C GLY A 91 -18.91 41.76 -6.90
N GLY A 92 -17.74 41.14 -7.03
CA GLY A 92 -16.95 41.13 -8.27
C GLY A 92 -16.05 42.35 -8.51
N GLN A 93 -15.93 43.28 -7.56
CA GLN A 93 -14.99 44.41 -7.63
C GLN A 93 -13.58 43.99 -7.18
N ASN A 94 -12.55 44.32 -7.97
CA ASN A 94 -11.18 43.98 -7.61
C ASN A 94 -10.73 44.73 -6.35
N PHE A 95 -9.95 44.06 -5.51
CA PHE A 95 -9.35 44.63 -4.30
C PHE A 95 -7.82 44.51 -4.37
N SER A 96 -7.10 45.52 -3.89
CA SER A 96 -5.64 45.48 -3.80
C SER A 96 -5.15 46.22 -2.56
N SER A 97 -4.11 45.68 -1.96
CA SER A 97 -3.38 46.25 -0.82
C SER A 97 -1.90 45.90 -0.94
N ASP A 98 -1.06 46.43 -0.05
CA ASP A 98 0.38 46.12 -0.02
C ASP A 98 0.69 44.63 0.23
N ARG A 99 -0.27 43.86 0.75
CA ARG A 99 -0.09 42.46 1.14
C ARG A 99 -0.75 41.45 0.21
N CYS A 100 -1.82 41.84 -0.49
CA CYS A 100 -2.58 40.95 -1.36
C CYS A 100 -3.45 41.70 -2.36
N ALA A 101 -3.80 41.02 -3.44
CA ALA A 101 -4.79 41.46 -4.42
C ALA A 101 -5.80 40.34 -4.70
N VAL A 102 -7.06 40.73 -4.90
CA VAL A 102 -8.17 39.85 -5.29
C VAL A 102 -8.69 40.35 -6.63
N SER A 103 -8.63 39.50 -7.64
CA SER A 103 -9.18 39.78 -8.96
C SER A 103 -10.23 38.75 -9.33
N PHE A 104 -11.28 39.21 -10.01
CA PHE A 104 -12.35 38.35 -10.46
C PHE A 104 -12.22 38.06 -11.95
N ARG A 105 -12.37 36.78 -12.32
CA ARG A 105 -12.48 36.36 -13.72
C ARG A 105 -13.90 35.91 -13.99
N ARG A 106 -14.50 36.44 -15.06
CA ARG A 106 -15.77 35.91 -15.57
C ARG A 106 -15.55 34.52 -16.15
N SER A 107 -16.30 33.55 -15.67
CA SER A 107 -16.38 32.20 -16.26
C SER A 107 -17.85 31.88 -16.54
N LYS A 108 -18.09 31.05 -17.55
CA LYS A 108 -19.40 30.49 -17.86
C LYS A 108 -19.29 28.99 -17.67
N ALA A 109 -20.18 28.40 -16.87
CA ALA A 109 -20.29 26.96 -16.69
C ALA A 109 -21.64 26.50 -17.27
N VAL A 110 -21.66 25.32 -17.87
CA VAL A 110 -22.91 24.67 -18.28
C VAL A 110 -23.53 24.05 -17.03
N CYS A 111 -24.74 24.46 -16.69
CA CYS A 111 -25.53 23.84 -15.63
C CYS A 111 -26.53 22.90 -16.31
N VAL A 112 -26.38 21.60 -16.11
CA VAL A 112 -27.36 20.61 -16.56
C VAL A 112 -28.50 20.61 -15.55
N LEU A 113 -29.68 21.06 -15.98
CA LEU A 113 -30.86 21.20 -15.11
C LEU A 113 -31.66 19.89 -15.00
N ASP A 114 -31.67 19.11 -16.08
CA ASP A 114 -32.31 17.79 -16.16
C ASP A 114 -31.47 16.92 -17.09
N GLU A 115 -30.84 15.87 -16.53
CA GLU A 115 -30.02 14.93 -17.29
C GLU A 115 -30.86 14.11 -18.28
N ALA A 116 -32.11 13.76 -17.97
CA ALA A 116 -32.94 12.94 -18.85
C ALA A 116 -33.37 13.70 -20.13
N ALA A 117 -33.38 15.03 -20.07
CA ALA A 117 -33.63 15.89 -21.21
C ALA A 117 -32.37 16.13 -22.07
N VAL A 118 -31.17 15.74 -21.59
CA VAL A 118 -29.94 15.89 -22.36
C VAL A 118 -29.92 14.83 -23.47
N PRO A 119 -29.79 15.24 -24.75
CA PRO A 119 -29.66 14.29 -25.86
C PRO A 119 -28.51 13.31 -25.64
N ALA A 120 -28.71 12.05 -26.04
CA ALA A 120 -27.71 10.99 -25.91
C ALA A 120 -26.37 11.35 -26.60
N GLU A 121 -26.39 12.21 -27.62
CA GLU A 121 -25.20 12.73 -28.32
C GLU A 121 -24.24 13.51 -27.41
N TYR A 122 -24.70 14.02 -26.27
CA TYR A 122 -23.90 14.75 -25.28
C TYR A 122 -23.65 13.95 -23.99
N MET A 123 -24.10 12.70 -23.94
CA MET A 123 -23.86 11.79 -22.82
C MET A 123 -22.63 10.92 -23.07
N THR A 124 -21.84 10.69 -22.03
CA THR A 124 -20.73 9.73 -22.06
C THR A 124 -21.14 8.46 -21.32
N GLU A 125 -21.21 7.33 -22.02
CA GLU A 125 -21.45 6.04 -21.38
C GLU A 125 -20.17 5.51 -20.71
N MET A 126 -20.21 5.36 -19.39
CA MET A 126 -19.12 4.75 -18.62
C MET A 126 -19.48 3.31 -18.25
N THR A 127 -19.06 2.33 -19.05
CA THR A 127 -19.19 0.90 -18.70
C THR A 127 -17.85 0.36 -18.20
N THR A 128 -17.70 0.15 -16.89
CA THR A 128 -16.51 -0.49 -16.31
C THR A 128 -16.76 -1.99 -16.15
N ARG A 129 -16.04 -2.83 -16.90
CA ARG A 129 -16.01 -4.28 -16.70
C ARG A 129 -14.71 -4.68 -15.99
N ALA A 130 -14.83 -5.16 -14.75
CA ALA A 130 -13.70 -5.66 -13.98
C ALA A 130 -13.87 -7.16 -13.68
N PRO A 131 -12.80 -7.97 -13.77
CA PRO A 131 -12.87 -9.40 -13.45
C PRO A 131 -13.16 -9.60 -11.96
N ASN A 132 -14.18 -10.41 -11.67
CA ASN A 132 -14.53 -10.78 -10.30
C ASN A 132 -13.60 -11.89 -9.79
N LYS A 133 -12.46 -11.49 -9.22
CA LYS A 133 -11.41 -12.40 -8.76
C LYS A 133 -11.88 -13.39 -7.69
N THR A 134 -12.83 -13.03 -6.84
CA THR A 134 -13.36 -13.93 -5.79
C THR A 134 -14.21 -15.05 -6.39
N ALA A 135 -15.09 -14.74 -7.33
CA ALA A 135 -15.88 -15.75 -8.04
C ALA A 135 -14.98 -16.68 -8.88
N ILE A 136 -13.99 -16.11 -9.57
CA ILE A 136 -13.00 -16.87 -10.36
C ILE A 136 -12.18 -17.80 -9.46
N ALA A 137 -11.69 -17.31 -8.32
CA ALA A 137 -10.92 -18.13 -7.37
C ALA A 137 -11.75 -19.28 -6.78
N ALA A 138 -13.06 -19.07 -6.53
CA ALA A 138 -13.94 -20.14 -6.06
C ALA A 138 -14.08 -21.26 -7.12
N LEU A 139 -14.26 -20.89 -8.39
CA LEU A 139 -14.36 -21.85 -9.50
C LEU A 139 -13.05 -22.63 -9.72
N LEU A 140 -11.91 -21.92 -9.72
CA LEU A 140 -10.60 -22.55 -9.88
C LEU A 140 -10.28 -23.52 -8.73
N LYS A 141 -10.67 -23.21 -7.48
CA LYS A 141 -10.51 -24.12 -6.33
C LYS A 141 -11.36 -25.39 -6.44
N THR A 142 -12.49 -25.34 -7.13
CA THR A 142 -13.34 -26.51 -7.40
C THR A 142 -12.88 -27.34 -8.61
N GLY A 143 -11.77 -26.96 -9.26
CA GLY A 143 -11.23 -27.65 -10.44
C GLY A 143 -11.84 -27.20 -11.77
N THR A 144 -12.68 -26.15 -11.77
CA THR A 144 -13.26 -25.62 -13.02
C THR A 144 -12.30 -24.60 -13.62
N ALA A 145 -11.77 -24.90 -14.81
CA ALA A 145 -10.88 -24.00 -15.53
C ALA A 145 -11.61 -22.74 -16.00
N VAL A 146 -11.06 -21.56 -15.69
CA VAL A 146 -11.54 -20.27 -16.20
C VAL A 146 -10.51 -19.74 -17.20
N PRO A 147 -10.88 -19.50 -18.47
CA PRO A 147 -9.95 -18.98 -19.47
C PRO A 147 -9.23 -17.71 -19.00
N GLY A 148 -7.90 -17.70 -19.13
CA GLY A 148 -7.06 -16.56 -18.73
C GLY A 148 -6.81 -16.42 -17.23
N CYS A 149 -7.19 -17.40 -16.40
CA CYS A 149 -6.96 -17.38 -14.96
C CYS A 149 -6.28 -18.67 -14.49
N GLU A 150 -5.28 -18.54 -13.61
CA GLU A 150 -4.55 -19.66 -13.01
C GLU A 150 -4.49 -19.48 -11.49
N LEU A 151 -4.57 -20.59 -10.75
CA LEU A 151 -4.39 -20.59 -9.31
C LEU A 151 -2.91 -20.81 -8.99
N VAL A 152 -2.24 -19.79 -8.45
CA VAL A 152 -0.83 -19.86 -8.05
C VAL A 152 -0.74 -20.01 -6.54
N GLU A 153 -0.16 -21.12 -6.06
CA GLU A 153 0.13 -21.29 -4.65
C GLU A 153 1.37 -20.50 -4.24
N ARG A 154 1.27 -19.78 -3.12
CA ARG A 154 2.37 -19.00 -2.53
C ARG A 154 2.39 -19.25 -1.03
N VAL A 155 3.58 -19.54 -0.51
CA VAL A 155 3.82 -19.60 0.93
C VAL A 155 4.30 -18.22 1.37
N ASN A 156 3.47 -17.51 2.11
CA ASN A 156 3.81 -16.20 2.66
C ASN A 156 4.01 -16.36 4.18
N PRO A 157 5.14 -15.88 4.75
CA PRO A 157 5.32 -15.89 6.19
C PRO A 157 4.33 -14.94 6.87
N SER A 158 3.78 -15.37 8.01
CA SER A 158 2.99 -14.51 8.91
C SER A 158 3.76 -14.40 10.22
N VAL A 159 4.11 -13.18 10.60
CA VAL A 159 4.74 -12.88 11.90
C VAL A 159 3.63 -12.43 12.85
N LYS A 160 3.55 -13.04 14.04
CA LYS A 160 2.55 -12.72 15.07
C LYS A 160 3.21 -12.18 16.32
#